data_AF-A0A0N4YDC8-F1
#
_entry.id   AF-A0A0N4YDC8-F1
#
_cell.length_a   1.000
_cell.length_b   1.000
_cell.length_c   1.000
_cell.angle_alpha   90.00
_cell.angle_beta   90.00
_cell.angle_gamma   90.00
#
_symmetry.space_group_name_H-M   'P 1'
#
loop_
_entity.id
_entity.type
_entity.pdbx_description
1 polymer ?
#
loop_
_entity_poly.entity_id
_entity_poly.type
_entity_poly.pdbx_seq_one_letter_code
_entity_poly.pdbx_strand_id
1 'polypeptide(L)'
;MSNCSSPTPSASYTESADGDELSSSCSPPLEIADTFPLPEAMPKSAFRAIGAAGPLSMHQRLLAMLQNELPQPLRCVAAEPCSTTGLENTMNAERKVGEKEADYLERRRKNNDSARRSREVRRRREETNRRQVEVLENENTQLRAQIALLRVEVSQLSLVLLAKGVTPLS
;
A
#
# COMPACT_ATOMS: atom_id res chain seq x y z
N MET A 1 39.40 28.99 4.72
CA MET A 1 38.00 29.35 4.42
C MET A 1 37.88 29.33 2.92
N SER A 2 37.35 28.24 2.36
CA SER A 2 37.30 28.01 0.92
C SER A 2 35.83 27.79 0.54
N ASN A 3 35.22 28.84 0.00
CA ASN A 3 33.83 28.82 -0.46
C ASN A 3 33.79 28.21 -1.87
N CYS A 4 33.25 27.01 -2.00
CA CYS A 4 32.87 26.45 -3.30
C CYS A 4 31.48 26.99 -3.67
N SER A 5 31.45 27.97 -4.58
CA SER A 5 30.24 28.39 -5.28
C SER A 5 30.02 27.46 -6.48
N SER A 6 28.92 26.71 -6.46
CA SER A 6 28.43 25.97 -7.63
C SER A 6 27.30 26.77 -8.28
N PRO A 7 27.28 26.96 -9.62
CA PRO A 7 26.17 27.60 -10.29
C PRO A 7 25.00 26.61 -10.46
N THR A 8 23.80 27.06 -10.12
CA THR A 8 22.54 26.37 -10.42
C THR A 8 22.17 26.60 -11.90
N PRO A 9 21.83 25.56 -12.68
CA PRO A 9 21.17 25.78 -13.95
C PRO A 9 19.66 25.97 -13.70
N SER A 10 19.19 27.20 -13.90
CA SER A 10 17.77 27.50 -14.05
C SER A 10 17.29 26.91 -15.36
N ALA A 11 16.45 25.88 -15.31
CA ALA A 11 15.69 25.39 -16.45
C ALA A 11 14.22 25.72 -16.21
N SER A 12 13.77 26.79 -16.86
CA SER A 12 12.37 27.13 -17.05
C SER A 12 11.72 26.07 -17.94
N TYR A 13 10.82 25.25 -17.39
CA TYR A 13 9.93 24.42 -18.19
C TYR A 13 8.57 25.12 -18.29
N THR A 14 8.20 25.44 -19.52
CA THR A 14 6.96 26.08 -19.91
C THR A 14 5.78 25.12 -19.71
N GLU A 15 4.83 25.60 -18.94
CA GLU A 15 3.47 25.10 -18.76
C GLU A 15 2.78 24.95 -20.13
N SER A 16 2.24 23.77 -20.42
CA SER A 16 1.24 23.59 -21.49
C SER A 16 0.05 22.92 -20.83
N ALA A 17 -0.94 23.76 -20.56
CA ALA A 17 -2.26 23.38 -20.12
C ALA A 17 -3.05 22.92 -21.35
N ASP A 18 -3.40 21.64 -21.39
CA ASP A 18 -4.54 21.17 -22.18
C ASP A 18 -5.58 20.66 -21.17
N GLY A 19 -6.62 21.47 -21.01
CA GLY A 19 -7.80 21.13 -20.24
C GLY A 19 -8.75 20.29 -21.08
N ASP A 20 -9.17 19.16 -20.54
CA ASP A 20 -10.43 18.52 -20.92
C ASP A 20 -11.31 18.48 -19.67
N GLU A 21 -12.16 19.50 -19.57
CA GLU A 21 -13.35 19.49 -18.73
C GLU A 21 -14.37 18.50 -19.31
N LEU A 22 -14.75 17.51 -18.52
CA LEU A 22 -16.07 16.87 -18.65
C LEU A 22 -16.70 16.73 -17.27
N SER A 23 -17.46 17.75 -16.90
CA SER A 23 -18.49 17.65 -15.87
C SER A 23 -19.71 16.93 -16.45
N SER A 24 -20.14 15.82 -15.84
CA SER A 24 -21.51 15.34 -15.96
C SER A 24 -21.97 14.79 -14.61
N SER A 25 -22.81 15.57 -13.94
CA SER A 25 -23.46 15.27 -12.68
C SER A 25 -24.66 14.32 -12.83
N CYS A 26 -24.97 13.63 -11.74
CA CYS A 26 -26.28 13.10 -11.28
C CYS A 26 -26.52 11.57 -11.36
N SER A 27 -26.63 10.97 -10.17
CA SER A 27 -27.03 9.59 -9.76
C SER A 27 -28.57 9.36 -9.90
N PRO A 28 -29.25 8.24 -9.50
CA PRO A 28 -28.94 7.16 -8.54
C PRO A 28 -29.49 5.73 -8.93
N PRO A 29 -29.95 4.87 -7.99
CA PRO A 29 -29.20 3.82 -7.27
C PRO A 29 -29.57 2.40 -7.75
N LEU A 30 -28.65 1.43 -7.64
CA LEU A 30 -29.04 0.02 -7.68
C LEU A 30 -28.49 -0.70 -6.46
N GLU A 31 -29.42 -1.01 -5.55
CA GLU A 31 -29.30 -2.14 -4.64
C GLU A 31 -29.08 -3.40 -5.49
N ILE A 32 -27.91 -3.99 -5.36
CA ILE A 32 -27.73 -5.39 -5.69
C ILE A 32 -27.19 -6.03 -4.42
N ALA A 33 -28.13 -6.63 -3.70
CA ALA A 33 -27.85 -7.62 -2.68
C ALA A 33 -27.22 -8.84 -3.35
N ASP A 34 -25.91 -8.79 -3.58
CA ASP A 34 -25.13 -9.99 -3.86
C ASP A 34 -24.36 -10.35 -2.58
N THR A 35 -24.99 -11.25 -1.84
CA THR A 35 -24.35 -12.22 -0.97
C THR A 35 -23.04 -12.67 -1.62
N PHE A 36 -21.91 -12.10 -1.17
CA PHE A 36 -20.59 -12.55 -1.58
C PHE A 36 -20.46 -14.03 -1.23
N PRO A 37 -20.26 -14.94 -2.21
CA PRO A 37 -19.76 -16.26 -1.89
C PRO A 37 -18.36 -16.06 -1.34
N LEU A 38 -18.18 -16.45 -0.08
CA LEU A 38 -16.90 -16.65 0.57
C LEU A 38 -15.97 -17.37 -0.42
N PRO A 39 -14.85 -16.76 -0.88
CA PRO A 39 -13.93 -17.48 -1.72
C PRO A 39 -13.31 -18.60 -0.88
N GLU A 40 -13.62 -19.83 -1.27
CA GLU A 40 -12.99 -21.03 -0.76
C GLU A 40 -11.47 -20.84 -0.69
N ALA A 41 -10.94 -21.17 0.48
CA ALA A 41 -9.54 -21.34 0.85
C ALA A 41 -8.51 -20.95 -0.24
N MET A 42 -7.93 -19.76 -0.07
CA MET A 42 -6.62 -19.43 -0.63
C MET A 42 -5.64 -20.60 -0.40
N PRO A 43 -4.88 -21.07 -1.41
CA PRO A 43 -3.85 -22.05 -1.18
C PRO A 43 -2.83 -21.46 -0.21
N LYS A 44 -2.79 -22.05 0.99
CA LYS A 44 -1.81 -21.73 2.03
C LYS A 44 -0.43 -21.73 1.40
N SER A 45 0.30 -20.67 1.72
CA SER A 45 1.61 -20.29 1.21
C SER A 45 2.49 -21.48 0.77
N ALA A 46 3.13 -21.30 -0.38
CA ALA A 46 4.19 -22.15 -0.92
C ALA A 46 5.50 -22.13 -0.08
N PHE A 47 5.39 -22.32 1.23
CA PHE A 47 6.54 -22.72 2.04
C PHE A 47 6.68 -24.23 1.90
N ARG A 48 7.54 -24.66 0.96
CA ARG A 48 7.99 -26.05 0.88
C ARG A 48 8.57 -26.45 2.24
N ALA A 49 7.91 -27.41 2.88
CA ALA A 49 8.42 -28.08 4.06
C ALA A 49 9.62 -28.97 3.65
N ILE A 50 10.80 -28.62 4.15
CA ILE A 50 11.89 -29.58 4.33
C ILE A 50 12.08 -29.68 5.84
N GLY A 51 11.75 -30.82 6.43
CA GLY A 51 11.96 -31.11 7.85
C GLY A 51 10.66 -31.39 8.63
N ALA A 52 10.65 -32.50 9.35
CA ALA A 52 9.49 -33.13 9.98
C ALA A 52 9.01 -32.46 11.29
N ALA A 53 8.61 -31.19 11.24
CA ALA A 53 7.94 -30.51 12.35
C ALA A 53 6.80 -29.62 11.83
N GLY A 54 5.66 -29.60 12.55
CA GLY A 54 4.49 -28.79 12.21
C GLY A 54 4.78 -27.28 12.09
N PRO A 55 3.80 -26.48 11.65
CA PRO A 55 4.03 -25.05 11.40
C PRO A 55 4.46 -24.33 12.68
N LEU A 56 5.66 -23.73 12.65
CA LEU A 56 6.25 -23.04 13.79
C LEU A 56 5.34 -21.93 14.32
N SER A 57 5.28 -21.81 15.65
CA SER A 57 4.69 -20.67 16.35
C SER A 57 5.31 -19.35 15.86
N MET A 58 4.55 -18.25 15.91
CA MET A 58 5.05 -16.90 15.56
C MET A 58 6.33 -16.55 16.33
N HIS A 59 6.38 -16.96 17.60
CA HIS A 59 7.56 -16.79 18.46
C HIS A 59 8.77 -17.62 18.00
N GLN A 60 8.56 -18.88 17.61
CA GLN A 60 9.61 -19.73 17.02
C GLN A 60 10.13 -19.15 15.69
N ARG A 61 9.24 -18.52 14.92
CA ARG A 61 9.60 -17.84 13.68
C ARG A 61 10.49 -16.63 13.93
N LEU A 62 10.15 -15.82 14.95
CA LEU A 62 10.96 -14.67 15.36
C LEU A 62 12.33 -15.11 15.89
N LEU A 63 12.37 -16.15 16.74
CA LEU A 63 13.61 -16.73 17.24
C LEU A 63 14.49 -17.26 16.13
N ALA A 64 13.94 -17.98 15.14
CA ALA A 64 14.69 -18.46 13.99
C ALA A 64 15.28 -17.31 13.13
N MET A 65 14.56 -16.18 13.01
CA MET A 65 15.09 -14.98 12.34
C MET A 65 16.26 -14.35 13.10
N LEU A 66 16.23 -14.41 14.43
CA LEU A 66 17.28 -13.86 15.30
C LEU A 66 18.49 -14.80 15.45
N GLN A 67 18.30 -16.10 15.27
CA GLN A 67 19.35 -17.12 15.37
C GLN A 67 20.16 -17.30 14.08
N ASN A 68 19.74 -16.70 12.98
CA ASN A 68 20.52 -16.68 11.75
C ASN A 68 21.53 -15.54 11.82
N GLU A 69 22.77 -15.88 12.16
CA GLU A 69 23.95 -15.13 11.71
C GLU A 69 23.74 -14.76 10.23
N LEU A 70 23.94 -13.48 9.92
CA LEU A 70 23.73 -12.85 8.62
C LEU A 70 24.09 -13.82 7.48
N PRO A 71 23.13 -14.21 6.59
CA PRO A 71 23.51 -14.92 5.38
C PRO A 71 24.50 -14.02 4.66
N GLN A 72 25.70 -14.54 4.39
CA GLN A 72 26.72 -13.83 3.63
C GLN A 72 26.07 -13.16 2.43
N PRO A 73 26.43 -11.90 2.11
CA PRO A 73 25.80 -11.14 1.06
C PRO A 73 25.75 -12.01 -0.17
N LEU A 74 24.54 -12.17 -0.73
CA LEU A 74 24.24 -12.93 -1.94
C LEU A 74 25.50 -13.00 -2.80
N ARG A 75 26.16 -14.16 -2.81
CA ARG A 75 27.20 -14.39 -3.80
C ARG A 75 26.46 -14.31 -5.12
N CYS A 76 26.52 -13.15 -5.76
CA CYS A 76 26.28 -13.02 -7.17
C CYS A 76 27.31 -13.97 -7.79
N VAL A 77 26.92 -15.22 -7.97
CA VAL A 77 27.45 -15.99 -9.08
C VAL A 77 26.96 -15.19 -10.27
N ALA A 78 27.83 -14.30 -10.75
CA ALA A 78 27.73 -13.80 -12.08
C ALA A 78 27.52 -15.04 -12.93
N ALA A 79 26.27 -15.26 -13.35
CA ALA A 79 26.02 -16.15 -14.45
C ALA A 79 26.88 -15.57 -15.58
N GLU A 80 27.89 -16.34 -15.97
CA GLU A 80 28.64 -16.15 -17.19
C GLU A 80 27.69 -15.61 -18.28
N PRO A 81 28.03 -14.51 -18.97
CA PRO A 81 27.22 -14.02 -20.06
C PRO A 81 27.19 -15.11 -21.12
N CYS A 82 26.10 -15.87 -21.18
CA CYS A 82 25.85 -16.80 -22.27
C CYS A 82 25.53 -15.98 -23.52
N SER A 83 26.59 -15.55 -24.19
CA SER A 83 26.57 -15.09 -25.58
C SER A 83 27.15 -16.22 -26.42
N THR A 84 26.31 -17.17 -26.81
CA THR A 84 26.63 -18.03 -27.96
C THR A 84 25.55 -17.82 -29.01
N THR A 85 25.81 -16.84 -29.86
CA THR A 85 25.18 -16.67 -31.16
C THR A 85 25.50 -17.90 -32.00
N GLY A 86 24.57 -18.85 -32.07
CA GLY A 86 24.58 -19.92 -33.07
C GLY A 86 24.21 -19.34 -34.43
N LEU A 87 25.21 -19.12 -35.28
CA LEU A 87 25.04 -18.75 -36.69
C LEU A 87 24.69 -20.01 -37.50
N GLU A 88 23.43 -20.45 -37.46
CA GLU A 88 22.99 -21.49 -38.39
C GLU A 88 21.50 -21.35 -38.74
N ASN A 89 21.24 -21.16 -40.04
CA ASN A 89 19.96 -20.95 -40.73
C ASN A 89 19.28 -19.57 -40.57
N THR A 90 19.83 -18.60 -41.31
CA THR A 90 19.46 -17.18 -41.34
C THR A 90 17.98 -16.90 -41.59
N MET A 91 17.28 -17.61 -42.48
CA MET A 91 15.92 -17.21 -42.87
C MET A 91 14.77 -17.74 -41.98
N ASN A 92 15.00 -18.79 -41.20
CA ASN A 92 13.98 -19.35 -40.29
C ASN A 92 14.26 -18.97 -38.82
N ALA A 93 15.51 -18.62 -38.49
CA ALA A 93 15.89 -18.10 -37.19
C ALA A 93 15.35 -16.67 -36.98
N GLU A 94 15.38 -15.80 -37.99
CA GLU A 94 14.91 -14.42 -37.90
C GLU A 94 13.40 -14.31 -37.58
N ARG A 95 12.55 -15.13 -38.22
CA ARG A 95 11.11 -15.17 -37.87
C ARG A 95 10.88 -15.67 -36.45
N LYS A 96 11.57 -16.73 -36.02
CA LYS A 96 11.46 -17.27 -34.66
C LYS A 96 12.01 -16.32 -33.58
N VAL A 97 12.97 -15.47 -33.92
CA VAL A 97 13.48 -14.42 -33.01
C VAL A 97 12.45 -13.28 -32.91
N GLY A 98 11.88 -12.83 -34.03
CA GLY A 98 10.83 -11.80 -34.04
C GLY A 98 9.56 -12.22 -33.28
N GLU A 99 9.15 -13.49 -33.37
CA GLU A 99 8.04 -14.04 -32.59
C GLU A 99 8.33 -14.02 -31.08
N LYS A 100 9.55 -14.39 -30.67
CA LYS A 100 9.98 -14.34 -29.27
C LYS A 100 10.08 -12.90 -28.73
N GLU A 101 10.49 -11.97 -29.58
CA GLU A 101 10.54 -10.54 -29.24
C GLU A 101 9.12 -9.97 -29.05
N ALA A 102 8.18 -10.29 -29.94
CA ALA A 102 6.78 -9.89 -29.81
C ALA A 102 6.15 -10.42 -28.52
N ASP A 103 6.35 -11.70 -28.22
CA ASP A 103 5.92 -12.37 -27.01
C ASP A 103 6.51 -11.73 -25.74
N TYR A 104 7.79 -11.38 -25.77
CA TYR A 104 8.46 -10.70 -24.66
C TYR A 104 7.88 -9.30 -24.44
N LEU A 105 7.69 -8.53 -25.51
CA LEU A 105 7.14 -7.18 -25.44
C LEU A 105 5.71 -7.19 -24.89
N GLU A 106 4.89 -8.16 -25.29
CA GLU A 106 3.53 -8.31 -24.76
C GLU A 106 3.56 -8.62 -23.25
N ARG A 107 4.40 -9.56 -22.80
CA ARG A 107 4.59 -9.85 -21.36
C ARG A 107 5.09 -8.63 -20.60
N ARG A 108 6.02 -7.87 -21.18
CA ARG A 108 6.58 -6.65 -20.57
C ARG A 108 5.52 -5.57 -20.43
N ARG A 109 4.65 -5.41 -21.43
CA ARG A 109 3.49 -4.50 -21.37
C ARG A 109 2.52 -4.91 -20.27
N LYS A 110 2.10 -6.19 -20.23
CA LYS A 110 1.18 -6.72 -19.19
C LYS A 110 1.74 -6.55 -17.77
N ASN A 111 3.04 -6.75 -17.57
CA ASN A 111 3.69 -6.55 -16.28
C ASN A 111 3.71 -5.07 -15.86
N ASN A 112 4.02 -4.16 -16.78
CA ASN A 112 3.95 -2.72 -16.52
C ASN A 112 2.52 -2.28 -16.17
N ASP A 113 1.53 -2.77 -16.90
CA ASP A 113 0.12 -2.48 -16.64
C ASP A 113 -0.29 -3.01 -15.26
N SER A 114 0.13 -4.22 -14.91
CA SER A 114 -0.12 -4.82 -13.59
C SER A 114 0.57 -4.06 -12.47
N ALA A 115 1.82 -3.63 -12.66
CA ALA A 115 2.57 -2.83 -11.70
C ALA A 115 1.91 -1.46 -11.49
N ARG A 116 1.42 -0.81 -12.56
CA ARG A 116 0.68 0.45 -12.48
C ARG A 116 -0.62 0.27 -11.69
N ARG A 117 -1.41 -0.75 -12.02
CA ARG A 117 -2.65 -1.08 -11.28
C ARG A 117 -2.38 -1.40 -9.81
N SER A 118 -1.32 -2.16 -9.51
CA SER A 118 -0.94 -2.50 -8.14
C SER A 118 -0.60 -1.25 -7.32
N ARG A 119 0.17 -0.32 -7.90
CA ARG A 119 0.50 0.97 -7.27
C ARG A 119 -0.75 1.81 -7.04
N GLU A 120 -1.65 1.87 -8.01
CA GLU A 120 -2.89 2.64 -7.90
C GLU A 120 -3.83 2.06 -6.84
N VAL A 121 -4.00 0.73 -6.80
CA VAL A 121 -4.78 0.05 -5.75
C VAL A 121 -4.20 0.35 -4.37
N ARG A 122 -2.88 0.29 -4.22
CA ARG A 122 -2.21 0.64 -2.96
C ARG A 122 -2.47 2.10 -2.58
N ARG A 123 -2.29 3.03 -3.51
CA ARG A 123 -2.50 4.46 -3.29
C ARG A 123 -3.93 4.76 -2.84
N ARG A 124 -4.93 4.17 -3.51
CA ARG A 124 -6.35 4.33 -3.12
C ARG A 124 -6.61 3.78 -1.73
N ARG A 125 -6.05 2.62 -1.38
CA ARG A 125 -6.20 2.05 -0.03
C ARG A 125 -5.60 2.96 1.03
N GLU A 126 -4.40 3.47 0.79
CA GLU A 126 -3.72 4.42 1.68
C GLU A 126 -4.52 5.73 1.82
N GLU A 127 -5.09 6.22 0.73
CA GLU A 127 -5.91 7.43 0.72
C GLU A 127 -7.23 7.24 1.49
N THR A 128 -7.92 6.12 1.29
CA THR A 128 -9.13 5.77 2.07
C THR A 128 -8.80 5.64 3.56
N ASN A 129 -7.70 4.98 3.89
CA ASN A 129 -7.25 4.85 5.28
C ASN A 129 -6.98 6.23 5.90
N ARG A 130 -6.24 7.09 5.19
CA ARG A 130 -5.98 8.47 5.62
C ARG A 130 -7.27 9.23 5.90
N ARG A 131 -8.25 9.17 5.00
CA ARG A 131 -9.57 9.82 5.20
C ARG A 131 -10.29 9.28 6.43
N GLN A 132 -10.27 7.96 6.64
CA GLN A 132 -10.89 7.34 7.81
C GLN A 132 -10.24 7.82 9.11
N VAL A 133 -8.91 7.91 9.15
CA VAL A 133 -8.18 8.45 10.30
C VAL A 133 -8.57 9.91 10.55
N GLU A 134 -8.58 10.75 9.53
CA GLU A 134 -8.98 12.16 9.65
C GLU A 134 -10.42 12.31 10.20
N VAL A 135 -11.37 11.50 9.73
CA VAL A 135 -12.75 11.49 10.26
C VAL A 135 -12.78 11.08 11.73
N LEU A 136 -12.10 9.98 12.08
CA LEU A 136 -12.07 9.50 13.47
C LEU A 136 -11.40 10.49 14.41
N GLU A 137 -10.34 11.18 13.98
CA GLU A 137 -9.67 12.24 14.76
C GLU A 137 -10.60 13.43 15.01
N ASN A 138 -11.35 13.84 13.99
CA ASN A 138 -12.35 14.91 14.10
C ASN A 138 -13.49 14.52 15.06
N GLU A 139 -14.05 13.32 14.91
CA GLU A 139 -15.10 12.80 15.80
C GLU A 139 -14.60 12.68 17.24
N ASN A 140 -13.39 12.16 17.44
CA ASN A 140 -12.80 12.04 18.77
C ASN A 140 -12.63 13.41 19.44
N THR A 141 -12.21 14.41 18.67
CA THR A 141 -12.07 15.79 19.13
C THR A 141 -13.43 16.38 19.53
N GLN A 142 -14.45 16.18 18.70
CA GLN A 142 -15.81 16.62 18.98
C GLN A 142 -16.38 15.95 20.25
N LEU A 143 -16.22 14.63 20.38
CA LEU A 143 -16.69 13.89 21.56
C LEU A 143 -15.98 14.35 22.83
N ARG A 144 -14.66 14.59 22.78
CA ARG A 144 -13.92 15.15 23.92
C ARG A 144 -14.43 16.52 24.33
N ALA A 145 -14.74 17.38 23.37
CA ALA A 145 -15.32 18.70 23.63
C ALA A 145 -16.70 18.58 24.30
N GLN A 146 -17.57 17.69 23.80
CA GLN A 146 -18.87 17.43 24.41
C GLN A 146 -18.75 16.89 25.84
N ILE A 147 -17.85 15.94 26.08
CA ILE A 147 -17.57 15.42 27.43
C ILE A 147 -17.08 16.53 28.36
N ALA A 148 -16.20 17.42 27.89
CA ALA A 148 -15.71 18.53 28.68
C ALA A 148 -16.84 19.49 29.07
N LEU A 149 -17.73 19.83 28.13
CA LEU A 149 -18.91 20.67 28.39
C LEU A 149 -19.86 20.02 29.40
N LEU A 150 -20.21 18.74 29.20
CA LEU A 150 -21.08 18.01 30.12
C LEU A 150 -20.49 17.90 31.53
N ARG A 151 -19.16 17.70 31.65
CA ARG A 151 -18.49 17.70 32.96
C ARG A 151 -18.59 19.05 33.66
N VAL A 152 -18.49 20.15 32.91
CA VAL A 152 -18.67 21.50 33.43
C VAL A 152 -20.11 21.68 33.92
N GLU A 153 -21.11 21.30 33.12
CA GLU A 153 -22.53 21.36 33.50
C GLU A 153 -22.84 20.54 34.75
N VAL A 154 -22.36 19.28 34.82
CA VAL A 154 -22.51 18.41 36.00
C VAL A 154 -21.84 19.02 37.23
N SER A 155 -20.68 19.66 37.07
CA SER A 155 -19.98 20.33 38.16
C SER A 155 -20.76 21.54 38.67
N GLN A 156 -21.33 22.34 37.76
CA GLN A 156 -22.19 23.48 38.12
C GLN A 156 -23.45 23.03 38.86
N LEU A 157 -24.13 21.99 38.36
CA LEU A 157 -25.31 21.43 39.01
C LEU A 157 -24.98 20.84 40.38
N SER A 158 -23.87 20.11 40.49
CA SER A 158 -23.37 19.59 41.78
C SER A 158 -23.13 20.72 42.79
N LEU A 159 -22.56 21.85 42.35
CA LEU A 159 -22.36 23.02 43.20
C LEU A 159 -23.69 23.63 43.67
N VAL A 160 -24.68 23.74 42.77
CA VAL A 160 -26.03 24.23 43.11
C VAL A 160 -26.75 23.29 44.09
N LEU A 161 -26.63 21.96 43.91
CA LEU A 161 -27.23 20.97 44.81
C LEU A 161 -26.60 21.03 46.20
N LEU A 162 -25.27 21.11 46.26
CA LEU A 162 -24.54 21.27 47.51
C LEU A 162 -24.95 22.55 48.25
N ALA A 163 -25.09 23.67 47.53
CA ALA A 163 -25.58 24.93 48.10
C ALA A 163 -27.02 24.83 48.63
N LYS A 164 -27.85 23.95 48.06
CA LYS A 164 -29.21 23.66 48.52
C LYS A 164 -29.27 22.60 49.63
N GLY A 165 -28.13 22.11 50.11
CA GLY A 165 -28.05 21.08 51.17
C GLY A 165 -28.43 19.67 50.70
N VAL A 166 -28.55 19.45 49.38
CA VAL A 166 -28.77 18.13 48.80
C VAL A 166 -27.41 17.54 48.43
N THR A 167 -26.98 16.51 49.16
CA THR A 167 -25.75 15.77 48.83
C THR A 167 -26.01 14.85 47.64
N PRO A 168 -25.25 14.96 46.53
CA PRO A 168 -25.38 14.01 45.43
C PRO A 168 -24.98 12.60 45.89
N LEU A 169 -25.73 11.58 45.46
CA LEU A 169 -25.41 10.17 45.68
C LEU A 169 -24.14 9.82 44.90
N SER A 170 -23.18 9.21 45.60
CA SER A 170 -21.87 8.80 45.09
C SER A 170 -21.93 7.66 44.09
#